data_AF-A0A4V1SY30-F1
#
_entry.id   AF-A0A4V1SY30-F1
#
_cell.length_a   1.000
_cell.length_b   1.000
_cell.length_c   1.000
_cell.angle_alpha   90.00
_cell.angle_beta   90.00
_cell.angle_gamma   90.00
#
_symmetry.space_group_name_H-M   'P 1'
#
loop_
_entity.id
_entity.type
_entity.pdbx_description
1 polymer ?
#
loop_
_entity_poly.entity_id
_entity_poly.type
_entity_poly.pdbx_seq_one_letter_code
_entity_poly.pdbx_strand_id
1 'polypeptide(L)'
;MPTRFIKQFLLIAFVLTGFISPLSGCQPAPDNKVAATGTENTSPHLLSAEFIDEITAEEIGKRFEKLPQVGLLTRYAVKVYRLEYRTTGPNGTETKASGAILVPVTEQPLPLLSHQHGT
;
A
#
# COMPACT_ATOMS: atom_id res chain seq x y z
N MET A 1 35.28 -54.88 -11.06
CA MET A 1 34.12 -55.65 -10.55
C MET A 1 33.53 -54.92 -9.34
N PRO A 2 32.26 -54.48 -9.40
CA PRO A 2 31.63 -53.54 -8.48
C PRO A 2 30.66 -54.23 -7.50
N THR A 3 30.71 -53.95 -6.21
CA THR A 3 29.67 -54.44 -5.26
C THR A 3 29.35 -53.48 -4.11
N ARG A 4 29.75 -52.20 -4.18
CA ARG A 4 29.43 -51.20 -3.14
C ARG A 4 28.26 -50.26 -3.47
N PHE A 5 27.56 -50.51 -4.57
CA PHE A 5 26.46 -49.66 -5.06
C PHE A 5 25.06 -50.13 -4.64
N ILE A 6 24.94 -51.28 -3.95
CA ILE A 6 23.64 -51.94 -3.69
C ILE A 6 23.11 -51.71 -2.26
N LYS A 7 23.95 -51.29 -1.31
CA LYS A 7 23.52 -51.13 0.10
C LYS A 7 23.06 -49.72 0.49
N GLN A 8 23.23 -48.73 -0.38
CA GLN A 8 22.79 -47.35 -0.11
C GLN A 8 21.45 -47.00 -0.79
N PHE A 9 20.93 -47.91 -1.62
CA PHE A 9 19.65 -47.75 -2.31
C PHE A 9 18.44 -48.26 -1.50
N LEU A 10 18.68 -48.95 -0.37
CA LEU A 10 17.62 -49.56 0.44
C LEU A 10 17.22 -48.73 1.67
N LEU A 11 17.75 -47.51 1.80
CA LEU A 11 17.39 -46.56 2.88
C LEU A 11 16.63 -45.34 2.35
N ILE A 12 16.23 -45.34 1.07
CA ILE A 12 15.44 -44.27 0.40
C ILE A 12 14.03 -44.79 0.02
N ALA A 13 13.58 -45.87 0.66
CA ALA A 13 12.25 -46.49 0.43
C ALA A 13 11.30 -46.35 1.63
N PHE A 14 11.53 -45.38 2.53
CA PHE A 14 10.66 -45.12 3.69
C PHE A 14 10.25 -43.65 3.85
N VAL A 15 10.33 -42.85 2.77
CA VAL A 15 9.86 -41.46 2.75
C VAL A 15 8.70 -41.25 1.76
N LEU A 16 8.17 -42.35 1.20
CA LEU A 16 7.25 -42.32 0.06
C LEU A 16 5.90 -42.99 0.35
N THR A 17 5.23 -42.67 1.46
CA THR A 17 3.78 -42.91 1.65
C THR A 17 3.29 -42.19 2.91
N GLY A 18 2.82 -40.95 2.77
CA GLY A 18 2.14 -40.28 3.86
C GLY A 18 1.67 -38.88 3.47
N PHE A 19 0.34 -38.73 3.34
CA PHE A 19 -0.42 -37.51 3.02
C PHE A 19 -0.54 -37.12 1.54
N ILE A 20 -1.35 -37.91 0.82
CA ILE A 20 -2.15 -37.42 -0.31
C ILE A 20 -3.50 -36.99 0.28
N SER A 21 -3.74 -35.69 0.43
CA SER A 21 -5.06 -35.13 0.68
C SER A 21 -5.70 -34.75 -0.66
N PRO A 22 -6.91 -35.21 -0.99
CA PRO A 22 -7.57 -34.83 -2.24
C PRO A 22 -8.10 -33.40 -2.18
N LEU A 23 -7.97 -32.71 -3.32
CA LEU A 23 -8.56 -31.41 -3.63
C LEU A 23 -10.09 -31.44 -3.49
N SER A 24 -10.67 -30.40 -2.90
CA SER A 24 -11.99 -29.89 -3.29
C SER A 24 -12.24 -28.49 -2.73
N GLY A 25 -12.47 -27.52 -3.63
CA GLY A 25 -13.48 -26.49 -3.37
C GLY A 25 -13.08 -25.03 -3.31
N CYS A 26 -12.13 -24.53 -4.11
CA CYS A 26 -12.19 -23.12 -4.51
C CYS A 26 -12.85 -23.04 -5.89
N GLN A 27 -14.12 -22.62 -5.93
CA GLN A 27 -14.73 -22.17 -7.18
C GLN A 27 -13.93 -20.94 -7.67
N PRO A 28 -13.56 -20.85 -8.96
CA PRO A 28 -13.21 -19.56 -9.50
C PRO A 28 -14.43 -18.64 -9.33
N ALA A 29 -14.22 -17.50 -8.68
CA ALA A 29 -15.20 -16.44 -8.64
C ALA A 29 -15.65 -16.13 -10.06
N PRO A 30 -16.95 -15.85 -10.31
CA PRO A 30 -17.40 -15.45 -11.62
C PRO A 30 -16.55 -14.26 -12.09
N ASP A 31 -16.04 -14.38 -13.31
CA ASP A 31 -15.27 -13.37 -14.03
C ASP A 31 -16.22 -12.20 -14.34
N ASN A 32 -16.56 -11.45 -13.30
CA ASN A 32 -17.18 -10.15 -13.43
C ASN A 32 -16.10 -9.27 -14.02
N LYS A 33 -16.06 -9.20 -15.36
CA LYS A 33 -15.62 -7.98 -16.03
C LYS A 33 -16.54 -6.88 -15.53
N VAL A 34 -16.15 -6.28 -14.41
CA VAL A 34 -16.60 -4.97 -13.99
C VAL A 34 -16.13 -4.08 -15.13
N ALA A 35 -17.01 -3.88 -16.11
CA ALA A 35 -16.96 -2.72 -16.95
C ALA A 35 -16.66 -1.55 -16.01
N ALA A 36 -15.64 -0.76 -16.33
CA ALA A 36 -15.37 0.50 -15.67
C ALA A 36 -16.52 1.47 -15.99
N THR A 37 -17.71 1.15 -15.49
CA THR A 37 -18.80 2.08 -15.30
C THR A 37 -18.34 2.92 -14.14
N GLY A 38 -18.01 4.19 -14.42
CA GLY A 38 -17.56 5.16 -13.43
C GLY A 38 -18.47 5.14 -12.22
N THR A 39 -18.07 4.38 -11.21
CA THR A 39 -18.68 4.43 -9.89
C THR A 39 -18.01 5.62 -9.26
N GLU A 40 -18.76 6.71 -9.17
CA GLU A 40 -18.42 7.85 -8.33
C GLU A 40 -18.09 7.28 -6.94
N ASN A 41 -16.80 7.16 -6.64
CA ASN A 41 -16.25 6.62 -5.42
C ASN A 41 -16.55 7.63 -4.30
N THR A 42 -17.80 7.67 -3.88
CA THR A 42 -18.27 8.51 -2.79
C THR A 42 -17.84 7.84 -1.49
N SER A 43 -16.58 8.06 -1.11
CA SER A 43 -16.10 7.72 0.23
C SER A 43 -17.05 8.35 1.25
N PRO A 44 -17.63 7.58 2.20
CA PRO A 44 -18.71 8.06 3.05
C PRO A 44 -18.28 9.25 3.93
N HIS A 45 -16.98 9.36 4.22
CA HIS A 45 -16.41 10.40 5.07
C HIS A 45 -15.75 11.54 4.30
N LEU A 46 -15.21 11.29 3.10
CA LEU A 46 -14.53 12.33 2.33
C LEU A 46 -15.57 13.23 1.65
N LEU A 47 -15.52 14.53 1.94
CA LEU A 47 -16.40 15.52 1.34
C LEU A 47 -15.77 16.14 0.09
N SER A 48 -14.48 16.46 0.15
CA SER A 48 -13.74 17.00 -0.99
C SER A 48 -12.23 16.74 -0.84
N ALA A 49 -11.55 16.71 -1.98
CA ALA A 49 -10.11 16.72 -2.10
C ALA A 49 -9.71 17.78 -3.14
N GLU A 50 -9.20 18.91 -2.67
CA GLU A 50 -8.82 20.05 -3.50
C GLU A 50 -7.31 20.04 -3.72
N PHE A 51 -6.87 20.02 -4.98
CA PHE A 51 -5.45 20.15 -5.30
C PHE A 51 -4.98 21.57 -4.99
N ILE A 52 -3.89 21.68 -4.23
CA ILE A 52 -3.29 22.97 -3.87
C ILE A 52 -2.09 23.24 -4.77
N ASP A 53 -1.13 22.32 -4.80
CA ASP A 53 0.16 22.52 -5.47
C ASP A 53 0.89 21.18 -5.68
N GLU A 54 1.91 21.19 -6.54
CA GLU A 54 2.86 20.11 -6.71
C GLU A 54 4.28 20.63 -6.44
N ILE A 55 4.96 20.00 -5.48
CA ILE A 55 6.32 20.39 -5.07
C ILE A 55 7.29 19.36 -5.64
N THR A 56 8.25 19.81 -6.44
CA THR A 56 9.28 18.95 -7.03
C THR A 56 10.30 18.49 -5.99
N ALA A 57 10.99 17.37 -6.26
CA ALA A 57 12.07 16.89 -5.40
C ALA A 57 13.21 17.92 -5.25
N GLU A 58 13.49 18.68 -6.31
CA GLU A 58 14.51 19.74 -6.30
C GLU A 58 14.11 20.92 -5.40
N GLU A 59 12.85 21.35 -5.45
CA GLU A 59 12.33 22.42 -4.58
C GLU A 59 12.35 22.01 -3.11
N ILE A 60 12.01 20.75 -2.81
CA ILE A 60 12.16 20.19 -1.46
C ILE A 60 13.63 20.26 -1.03
N GLY A 61 14.56 19.78 -1.87
CA GLY A 61 15.99 19.84 -1.59
C GLY A 61 16.50 21.26 -1.29
N LYS A 62 16.06 22.25 -2.08
CA LYS A 62 16.39 23.67 -1.87
C LYS A 62 15.87 24.22 -0.54
N ARG A 63 14.69 23.79 -0.08
CA ARG A 63 14.16 24.22 1.23
C ARG A 63 15.01 23.72 2.40
N PHE A 64 15.77 22.65 2.22
CA PHE A 64 16.61 22.04 3.24
C PHE A 64 18.11 22.14 2.93
N GLU A 65 18.57 23.20 2.26
CA GLU A 65 19.99 23.42 1.90
C GLU A 65 20.97 23.24 3.08
N LYS A 66 20.57 23.62 4.29
CA LYS A 66 21.38 23.47 5.50
C LYS A 66 21.53 22.02 5.97
N LEU A 67 20.75 21.10 5.40
CA LEU A 67 20.73 19.67 5.68
C LEU A 67 20.86 18.91 4.34
N PRO A 68 22.06 18.87 3.75
CA PRO A 68 22.27 18.32 2.40
C PRO A 68 21.82 16.86 2.26
N GLN A 69 21.82 16.10 3.35
CA GLN A 69 21.26 14.75 3.39
C GLN A 69 19.76 14.68 3.00
N VAL A 70 18.98 15.72 3.29
CA VAL A 70 17.54 15.75 2.95
C VAL A 70 17.35 15.87 1.44
N GLY A 71 18.11 16.73 0.78
CA GLY A 71 18.11 16.83 -0.68
C GLY A 71 18.49 15.51 -1.35
N LEU A 72 19.52 14.83 -0.82
CA LEU A 72 20.00 13.56 -1.37
C LEU A 72 19.00 12.39 -1.17
N LEU A 73 18.17 12.46 -0.13
CA LEU A 73 17.18 11.44 0.21
C LEU A 73 15.79 11.72 -0.38
N THR A 74 15.56 12.92 -0.93
CA THR A 74 14.28 13.27 -1.54
C THR A 74 14.16 12.62 -2.91
N ARG A 75 13.28 11.63 -3.03
CA ARG A 75 13.13 10.80 -4.25
C ARG A 75 11.96 11.18 -5.13
N TYR A 76 10.97 11.87 -4.59
CA TYR A 76 9.68 12.06 -5.24
C TYR A 76 9.27 13.53 -5.23
N ALA A 77 8.64 13.97 -6.32
CA ALA A 77 7.75 15.11 -6.27
C ALA A 77 6.50 14.74 -5.44
N VAL A 78 5.83 15.74 -4.88
CA VAL A 78 4.69 15.55 -3.98
C VAL A 78 3.55 16.45 -4.38
N LYS A 79 2.37 15.88 -4.63
CA LYS A 79 1.12 16.62 -4.80
C LYS A 79 0.49 16.87 -3.44
N VAL A 80 0.07 18.11 -3.20
CA VAL A 80 -0.53 18.55 -1.95
C VAL A 80 -2.02 18.78 -2.17
N TYR A 81 -2.83 18.16 -1.32
CA TYR A 81 -4.27 18.35 -1.34
C TYR A 81 -4.80 18.80 0.02
N ARG A 82 -5.81 19.67 -0.03
CA ARG A 82 -6.67 19.99 1.10
C ARG A 82 -7.85 19.02 1.09
N LEU A 83 -8.08 18.37 2.23
CA LEU A 83 -9.24 17.51 2.42
C LEU A 83 -10.28 18.25 3.26
N GLU A 84 -11.56 18.08 2.91
CA GLU A 84 -12.66 18.25 3.86
C GLU A 84 -13.30 16.89 4.11
N TYR A 85 -13.60 16.58 5.36
CA TYR A 85 -14.17 15.29 5.74
C TYR A 85 -15.15 15.41 6.90
N ARG A 86 -16.10 14.47 6.95
CA ARG A 86 -17.02 14.28 8.07
C ARG A 86 -16.30 13.58 9.21
N THR A 87 -16.45 14.10 10.42
CA THR A 87 -15.97 13.50 11.66
C THR A 87 -16.97 13.74 12.79
N THR A 88 -16.67 13.25 13.99
CA THR A 88 -17.52 13.42 15.17
C THR A 88 -16.91 14.45 16.12
N GLY A 89 -17.73 15.41 16.56
CA GLY A 89 -17.34 16.42 17.54
C GLY A 89 -17.28 15.87 18.97
N PRO A 90 -16.78 16.65 19.94
CA PRO A 90 -16.65 16.22 21.35
C PRO A 90 -17.97 15.81 22.01
N ASN A 91 -19.08 16.36 21.52
CA ASN A 91 -20.46 16.12 21.94
C ASN A 91 -21.13 14.95 21.19
N GLY A 92 -20.40 14.21 20.36
CA GLY A 92 -20.94 13.07 19.61
C GLY A 92 -21.74 13.43 18.35
N THR A 93 -21.86 14.72 18.01
CA THR A 93 -22.56 15.15 16.79
C THR A 93 -21.62 15.16 15.59
N GLU A 94 -22.16 14.87 14.40
CA GLU A 94 -21.41 15.00 13.15
C GLU A 94 -20.94 16.44 12.94
N THR A 95 -19.70 16.60 12.48
CA THR A 95 -19.11 17.88 12.13
C THR A 95 -18.16 17.72 10.95
N LYS A 96 -17.71 18.85 10.38
CA LYS A 96 -16.70 18.88 9.33
C LYS A 96 -15.34 19.23 9.90
N ALA A 97 -14.31 18.56 9.41
CA ALA A 97 -12.93 18.88 9.66
C ALA A 97 -12.17 19.03 8.34
N SER A 98 -10.97 19.59 8.44
CA SER A 98 -10.04 19.67 7.31
C SER A 98 -8.70 19.02 7.65
N GLY A 99 -7.95 18.65 6.63
CA GLY A 99 -6.62 18.07 6.76
C GLY A 99 -5.81 18.27 5.49
N ALA A 100 -4.50 18.06 5.59
CA ALA A 100 -3.60 18.02 4.45
C ALA A 100 -3.23 16.56 4.14
N ILE A 101 -3.15 16.23 2.86
CA ILE A 101 -2.54 14.99 2.39
C ILE A 101 -1.45 15.32 1.38
N LEU A 102 -0.32 14.65 1.55
CA LEU A 102 0.85 14.75 0.69
C LEU A 102 1.00 13.42 -0.03
N VAL A 103 0.84 13.43 -1.35
CA VAL A 103 0.85 12.24 -2.19
C VAL A 103 2.10 12.24 -3.05
N PRO A 104 3.08 11.35 -2.81
CA PRO A 104 4.24 11.21 -3.66
C PRO A 104 3.84 10.81 -5.08
N VAL A 105 4.46 11.42 -6.09
CA VAL A 105 4.24 11.09 -7.50
C VAL A 105 5.07 9.85 -7.83
N THR A 106 4.44 8.68 -7.71
CA THR A 106 5.04 7.39 -8.03
C THR A 106 3.96 6.33 -8.29
N GLU A 107 4.33 5.27 -9.01
CA GLU A 107 3.52 4.06 -9.17
C GLU A 107 3.87 2.98 -8.13
N GLN A 108 4.95 3.18 -7.38
CA GLN A 108 5.38 2.24 -6.33
C GLN A 108 4.44 2.32 -5.13
N PRO A 109 4.07 1.19 -4.50
CA PRO A 109 3.33 1.22 -3.25
C PRO A 109 4.19 1.84 -2.14
N LEU A 110 3.61 2.76 -1.37
CA LEU A 110 4.27 3.45 -0.27
C LEU A 110 3.48 3.26 1.04
N PRO A 111 4.16 3.31 2.20
CA PRO A 111 3.48 3.30 3.48
C PRO A 111 2.66 4.59 3.69
N LEU A 112 1.54 4.47 4.43
CA LEU A 112 0.76 5.62 4.88
C LEU A 112 1.29 6.11 6.23
N LEU A 113 1.63 7.40 6.32
CA LEU A 113 1.99 8.06 7.57
C LEU A 113 0.88 9.04 7.96
N SER A 114 0.33 8.88 9.16
CA SER A 114 -0.55 9.86 9.78
C SER A 114 0.25 10.72 10.75
N HIS A 115 0.37 12.01 10.46
CA HIS A 115 1.07 12.96 11.30
C HIS A 115 0.08 13.94 11.95
N GLN A 116 0.21 14.13 13.26
CA GLN A 116 -0.55 15.12 14.02
C GLN A 116 0.35 16.32 14.26
N HIS A 117 -0.12 17.50 13.83
CA HIS A 117 0.61 18.74 14.07
C HIS A 117 0.61 19.07 15.58
N GLY A 118 1.64 19.79 16.03
CA GLY A 118 1.68 20.36 17.38
C GLY A 118 0.77 21.58 17.53
N THR A 119 0.62 22.07 18.76
CA THR A 119 0.02 23.38 19.10
C THR A 119 1.06 24.48 19.06
#